data_AF-A0A260ZUJ0-F1
#
_entry.id   AF-A0A260ZUJ0-F1
#
_cell.length_a   1.000
_cell.length_b   1.000
_cell.length_c   1.000
_cell.angle_alpha   90.00
_cell.angle_beta   90.00
_cell.angle_gamma   90.00
#
_symmetry.space_group_name_H-M   'P 1'
#
loop_
_entity.id
_entity.type
_entity.pdbx_description
1 polymer ?
#
loop_
_entity_poly.entity_id
_entity_poly.type
_entity_poly.pdbx_seq_one_letter_code
_entity_poly.pdbx_strand_id
1 'polypeptide(L)'
;GPCWFCLSNVDAEKHLVVAIGSSCYAAMPKGPLTDDHVMVLSVGHIQSQVSAPVEVRDEIEKFKNAFTLMANKQGKALVSFERNFRTQHLQVQMVMIDKSSTKALKSSFTSAAACAGFELVTMGPDENLLDMVNEGCPYFVAELPDGSKLFTRNMKGFPLQFGREVLSSTPILDCEDKVDWKSCVLSKEKETELVNKLKADFKPFDFTADDDSD
;
A
#
# COMPACT_ATOMS: atom_id res chain seq x y z
N GLY A 1 0.88 -22.26 3.16
CA GLY A 1 0.56 -21.98 4.57
C GLY A 1 -0.76 -21.25 4.64
N PRO A 2 -1.34 -21.01 5.82
CA PRO A 2 -2.57 -20.23 5.96
C PRO A 2 -2.34 -18.79 5.49
N CYS A 3 -3.32 -18.21 4.77
CA CYS A 3 -3.27 -16.81 4.36
C CYS A 3 -3.64 -15.92 5.55
N TRP A 4 -2.72 -15.05 5.95
CA TRP A 4 -2.89 -14.10 7.06
C TRP A 4 -3.84 -12.94 6.72
N PHE A 5 -4.10 -12.73 5.44
CA PHE A 5 -4.92 -11.65 4.90
C PHE A 5 -6.33 -12.09 4.49
N CYS A 6 -6.64 -13.38 4.64
CA CYS A 6 -8.00 -13.84 4.38
C CYS A 6 -8.87 -13.52 5.60
N LEU A 7 -9.90 -12.69 5.44
CA LEU A 7 -10.84 -12.36 6.53
C LEU A 7 -11.59 -13.58 7.08
N SER A 8 -11.68 -14.66 6.29
CA SER A 8 -12.23 -15.96 6.71
C SER A 8 -11.29 -16.75 7.62
N ASN A 9 -10.04 -16.31 7.79
CA ASN A 9 -9.11 -16.91 8.73
C ASN A 9 -9.50 -16.53 10.17
N VAL A 10 -9.67 -17.52 11.03
CA VAL A 10 -10.05 -17.33 12.44
C VAL A 10 -8.95 -16.59 13.22
N ASP A 11 -7.70 -16.71 12.77
CA ASP A 11 -6.53 -16.02 13.29
C ASP A 11 -6.31 -14.63 12.66
N ALA A 12 -7.24 -14.16 11.82
CA ALA A 12 -7.15 -12.82 11.24
C ALA A 12 -7.24 -11.75 12.35
N GLU A 13 -6.32 -10.80 12.32
CA GLU A 13 -6.19 -9.73 13.31
C GLU A 13 -7.22 -8.63 13.03
N LYS A 14 -8.49 -8.92 13.31
CA LYS A 14 -9.64 -8.06 12.98
C LYS A 14 -9.53 -6.65 13.57
N HIS A 15 -8.77 -6.46 14.65
CA HIS A 15 -8.56 -5.14 15.25
C HIS A 15 -7.72 -4.21 14.36
N LEU A 16 -7.02 -4.73 13.35
CA LEU A 16 -6.27 -3.94 12.37
C LEU A 16 -7.12 -3.40 11.22
N VAL A 17 -8.35 -3.91 11.04
CA VAL A 17 -9.24 -3.50 9.96
C VAL A 17 -9.72 -2.07 10.19
N VAL A 18 -9.57 -1.21 9.19
CA VAL A 18 -9.97 0.20 9.18
C VAL A 18 -11.36 0.36 8.57
N ALA A 19 -11.56 -0.17 7.36
CA ALA A 19 -12.79 -0.07 6.58
C ALA A 19 -12.98 -1.34 5.73
N ILE A 20 -14.23 -1.71 5.44
CA ILE A 20 -14.57 -2.92 4.67
C ILE A 20 -15.51 -2.51 3.53
N GLY A 21 -15.03 -2.62 2.30
CA GLY A 21 -15.85 -2.44 1.10
C GLY A 21 -16.47 -3.76 0.63
N SER A 22 -16.94 -3.76 -0.61
CA SER A 22 -17.63 -4.91 -1.23
C SER A 22 -16.67 -6.03 -1.67
N SER A 23 -15.54 -5.66 -2.28
CA SER A 23 -14.54 -6.54 -2.88
C SER A 23 -13.15 -6.41 -2.24
N CYS A 24 -12.91 -5.31 -1.53
CA CYS A 24 -11.66 -4.93 -0.88
C CYS A 24 -11.91 -4.46 0.55
N TYR A 25 -10.88 -4.50 1.39
CA TYR A 25 -10.90 -3.90 2.71
C TYR A 25 -9.56 -3.21 3.00
N ALA A 26 -9.60 -2.18 3.85
CA ALA A 26 -8.43 -1.45 4.31
C ALA A 26 -8.05 -1.91 5.73
N ALA A 27 -6.77 -2.12 5.98
CA ALA A 27 -6.24 -2.50 7.28
C ALA A 27 -4.87 -1.86 7.55
N MET A 28 -4.51 -1.70 8.81
CA MET A 28 -3.15 -1.31 9.18
C MET A 28 -2.21 -2.54 9.11
N PRO A 29 -1.02 -2.44 8.49
CA PRO A 29 -0.01 -3.49 8.59
C PRO A 29 0.46 -3.67 10.03
N LYS A 30 0.83 -4.90 10.41
CA LYS A 30 1.74 -5.11 11.54
C LYS A 30 3.07 -4.42 11.24
N GLY A 31 3.57 -3.63 12.19
CA GLY A 31 4.78 -2.84 11.99
C GLY A 31 4.60 -1.77 10.90
N PRO A 32 3.71 -0.79 11.10
CA PRO A 32 3.51 0.28 10.14
C PRO A 32 4.74 1.20 10.07
N LEU A 33 4.99 1.83 8.90
CA LEU A 33 6.09 2.79 8.75
C LEU A 33 5.73 4.10 9.47
N THR A 34 4.48 4.51 9.33
CA THR A 34 3.85 5.69 9.91
C THR A 34 2.52 5.31 10.55
N ASP A 35 2.01 6.13 11.45
CA ASP A 35 0.72 5.90 12.14
C ASP A 35 -0.50 5.87 11.19
N ASP A 36 -0.32 6.33 9.94
CA ASP A 36 -1.32 6.37 8.88
C ASP A 36 -1.00 5.39 7.72
N HIS A 37 -0.04 4.47 7.91
CA HIS A 37 0.23 3.41 6.95
C HIS A 37 -0.98 2.47 6.88
N VAL A 38 -1.52 2.31 5.68
CA VAL A 38 -2.64 1.41 5.41
C VAL A 38 -2.30 0.48 4.25
N MET A 39 -2.83 -0.73 4.29
CA MET A 39 -2.85 -1.67 3.18
C MET A 39 -4.29 -1.89 2.75
N VAL A 40 -4.52 -1.85 1.43
CA VAL A 40 -5.79 -2.26 0.81
C VAL A 40 -5.59 -3.66 0.23
N LEU A 41 -6.49 -4.57 0.59
CA LEU A 41 -6.41 -5.97 0.22
C LEU A 41 -7.73 -6.41 -0.38
N SER A 42 -7.69 -7.40 -1.28
CA SER A 42 -8.91 -8.06 -1.75
C SER A 42 -9.54 -8.88 -0.62
N VAL A 43 -10.86 -8.93 -0.56
CA VAL A 43 -11.59 -9.86 0.33
C VAL A 43 -11.38 -11.30 -0.14
N GLY A 44 -11.48 -11.52 -1.46
CA GLY A 44 -11.16 -12.80 -2.10
C GLY A 44 -9.66 -13.10 -2.12
N HIS A 45 -9.29 -14.37 -2.29
CA HIS A 45 -7.89 -14.80 -2.44
C HIS A 45 -7.43 -14.55 -3.89
N ILE A 46 -7.11 -13.29 -4.17
CA ILE A 46 -6.58 -12.81 -5.46
C ILE A 46 -5.12 -12.46 -5.23
N GLN A 47 -4.24 -12.79 -6.18
CA GLN A 47 -2.79 -12.62 -5.98
C GLN A 47 -2.33 -11.17 -6.17
N SER A 48 -2.88 -10.47 -7.16
CA SER A 48 -2.41 -9.14 -7.58
C SER A 48 -3.46 -8.36 -8.36
N GLN A 49 -3.25 -7.04 -8.54
CA GLN A 49 -4.15 -6.18 -9.33
C GLN A 49 -4.29 -6.64 -10.79
N VAL A 50 -3.23 -7.22 -11.35
CA VAL A 50 -3.23 -7.76 -12.72
C VAL A 50 -4.12 -8.99 -12.86
N SER A 51 -4.18 -9.84 -11.83
CA SER A 51 -5.07 -11.01 -11.77
C SER A 51 -6.49 -10.68 -11.29
N ALA A 52 -6.72 -9.46 -10.81
CA ALA A 52 -7.98 -9.09 -10.19
C ALA A 52 -9.10 -8.92 -11.23
N PRO A 53 -10.37 -9.10 -10.85
CA PRO A 53 -11.50 -8.59 -11.61
C PRO A 53 -11.54 -7.05 -11.60
N VAL A 54 -12.37 -6.46 -12.47
CA VAL A 54 -12.47 -4.99 -12.59
C VAL A 54 -13.03 -4.36 -11.34
N GLU A 55 -14.01 -5.00 -10.70
CA GLU A 55 -14.65 -4.55 -9.47
C GLU A 55 -13.67 -4.39 -8.30
N VAL A 56 -12.67 -5.27 -8.19
CA VAL A 56 -11.61 -5.20 -7.19
C VAL A 56 -10.67 -4.02 -7.48
N ARG A 57 -10.28 -3.83 -8.74
CA ARG A 57 -9.42 -2.71 -9.15
C ARG A 57 -10.12 -1.37 -8.95
N ASP A 58 -11.36 -1.26 -9.36
CA ASP A 58 -12.16 -0.04 -9.20
C ASP A 58 -12.29 0.34 -7.73
N GLU A 59 -12.47 -0.64 -6.84
CA GLU A 59 -12.55 -0.37 -5.41
C GLU A 59 -11.19 -0.03 -4.78
N ILE A 60 -10.08 -0.61 -5.25
CA ILE A 60 -8.73 -0.15 -4.88
C ILE A 60 -8.55 1.32 -5.23
N GLU A 61 -8.97 1.75 -6.42
CA GLU A 61 -8.91 3.15 -6.83
C GLU A 61 -9.81 4.05 -5.97
N LYS A 62 -11.00 3.60 -5.56
CA LYS A 62 -11.84 4.32 -4.59
C LYS A 62 -11.12 4.53 -3.25
N PHE A 63 -10.48 3.49 -2.71
CA PHE A 63 -9.67 3.62 -1.51
C PHE A 63 -8.48 4.57 -1.71
N LYS A 64 -7.73 4.45 -2.81
CA LYS A 64 -6.63 5.38 -3.13
C LYS A 64 -7.11 6.82 -3.14
N ASN A 65 -8.23 7.10 -3.78
CA ASN A 65 -8.83 8.43 -3.83
C ASN A 65 -9.22 8.93 -2.43
N ALA A 66 -9.90 8.11 -1.62
CA ALA A 66 -10.29 8.46 -0.27
C ALA A 66 -9.09 8.75 0.65
N PHE A 67 -8.07 7.88 0.64
CA PHE A 67 -6.84 8.10 1.41
C PHE A 67 -6.00 9.27 0.87
N THR A 68 -6.08 9.58 -0.42
CA THR A 68 -5.45 10.79 -1.00
C THR A 68 -6.14 12.06 -0.50
N LEU A 69 -7.48 12.06 -0.38
CA LEU A 69 -8.21 13.18 0.22
C LEU A 69 -7.86 13.36 1.70
N MET A 70 -7.78 12.27 2.46
CA MET A 70 -7.33 12.28 3.86
C MET A 70 -5.90 12.81 3.99
N ALA A 71 -4.95 12.31 3.19
CA ALA A 71 -3.56 12.77 3.18
C ALA A 71 -3.49 14.27 2.89
N ASN A 72 -4.24 14.75 1.89
CA ASN A 72 -4.28 16.17 1.53
C ASN A 72 -4.85 17.04 2.66
N LYS A 73 -5.89 16.58 3.36
CA LYS A 73 -6.46 17.27 4.53
C LYS A 73 -5.44 17.42 5.66
N GLN A 74 -4.54 16.44 5.80
CA GLN A 74 -3.45 16.44 6.78
C GLN A 74 -2.17 17.14 6.30
N GLY A 75 -2.18 17.75 5.09
CA GLY A 75 -0.98 18.39 4.53
C GLY A 75 0.08 17.42 4.03
N LYS A 76 -0.26 16.14 3.87
CA LYS A 76 0.58 15.04 3.40
C LYS A 76 0.27 14.66 1.95
N ALA A 77 1.08 13.77 1.39
CA ALA A 77 0.90 13.17 0.08
C ALA A 77 0.90 11.64 0.20
N LEU A 78 0.09 10.97 -0.61
CA LEU A 78 -0.02 9.51 -0.61
C LEU A 78 0.96 8.91 -1.62
N VAL A 79 1.75 7.93 -1.19
CA VAL A 79 2.49 7.04 -2.08
C VAL A 79 1.89 5.65 -1.94
N SER A 80 1.61 4.98 -3.05
CA SER A 80 1.14 3.60 -3.01
C SER A 80 2.08 2.66 -3.75
N PHE A 81 2.15 1.41 -3.34
CA PHE A 81 2.93 0.40 -4.05
C PHE A 81 2.37 -1.00 -3.89
N GLU A 82 2.60 -1.83 -4.89
CA GLU A 82 2.26 -3.25 -4.91
C GLU A 82 3.51 -4.05 -5.30
N ARG A 83 3.75 -5.14 -4.56
CA ARG A 83 4.76 -6.15 -4.89
C ARG A 83 4.09 -7.48 -5.19
N ASN A 84 3.84 -7.76 -6.47
CA ASN A 84 3.45 -9.10 -6.91
C ASN A 84 4.70 -9.98 -7.09
N PHE A 85 5.33 -10.36 -5.98
CA PHE A 85 6.45 -11.30 -5.98
C PHE A 85 6.51 -12.05 -4.65
N ARG A 86 6.51 -13.39 -4.74
CA ARG A 86 6.42 -14.29 -3.58
C ARG A 86 5.30 -13.88 -2.62
N THR A 87 4.16 -13.48 -3.18
CA THR A 87 2.93 -13.16 -2.47
C THR A 87 1.82 -14.10 -2.91
N GLN A 88 0.84 -14.34 -2.04
CA GLN A 88 -0.35 -15.14 -2.34
C GLN A 88 -1.61 -14.29 -2.31
N HIS A 89 -1.54 -13.07 -1.77
CA HIS A 89 -2.69 -12.20 -1.57
C HIS A 89 -2.35 -10.77 -2.04
N LEU A 90 -3.30 -10.15 -2.73
CA LEU A 90 -3.22 -8.79 -3.22
C LEU A 90 -3.10 -7.84 -2.04
N GLN A 91 -2.05 -7.03 -2.05
CA GLN A 91 -1.85 -5.97 -1.07
C GLN A 91 -1.28 -4.74 -1.76
N VAL A 92 -2.07 -3.66 -1.74
CA VAL A 92 -1.60 -2.33 -2.13
C VAL A 92 -1.29 -1.57 -0.86
N GLN A 93 -0.01 -1.33 -0.63
CA GLN A 93 0.47 -0.56 0.51
C GLN A 93 0.30 0.93 0.19
N MET A 94 -0.14 1.72 1.15
CA MET A 94 -0.34 3.16 1.01
C MET A 94 0.24 3.88 2.22
N VAL A 95 1.20 4.76 1.97
CA VAL A 95 1.99 5.46 2.99
C VAL A 95 1.86 6.94 2.75
N MET A 96 1.47 7.69 3.79
CA MET A 96 1.41 9.13 3.72
C MET A 96 2.76 9.72 4.12
N ILE A 97 3.27 10.64 3.31
CA ILE A 97 4.55 11.31 3.53
C ILE A 97 4.34 12.83 3.53
N ASP A 98 5.30 13.57 4.08
CA ASP A 98 5.26 15.03 3.98
C ASP A 98 5.37 15.50 2.53
N LYS A 99 4.59 16.54 2.18
CA LYS A 99 4.59 17.11 0.82
C LYS A 99 5.98 17.59 0.38
N SER A 100 6.84 18.01 1.31
CA SER A 100 8.22 18.39 1.05
C SER A 100 9.08 17.23 0.52
N SER A 101 8.79 16.00 0.97
CA SER A 101 9.56 14.79 0.63
C SER A 101 9.22 14.24 -0.76
N THR A 102 8.13 14.69 -1.37
CA THR A 102 7.68 14.22 -2.70
C THR A 102 8.74 14.44 -3.79
N LYS A 103 9.53 15.51 -3.68
CA LYS A 103 10.62 15.83 -4.62
C LYS A 103 11.72 14.77 -4.64
N ALA A 104 11.92 14.06 -3.54
CA ALA A 104 12.95 13.04 -3.42
C ALA A 104 12.48 11.65 -3.89
N LEU A 105 11.16 11.42 -4.04
CA LEU A 105 10.60 10.09 -4.30
C LEU A 105 11.22 9.42 -5.53
N LYS A 106 11.14 10.07 -6.68
CA LYS A 106 11.61 9.49 -7.95
C LYS A 106 13.11 9.14 -7.88
N SER A 107 13.93 10.05 -7.36
CA SER A 107 15.36 9.80 -7.18
C SER A 107 15.63 8.69 -6.18
N SER A 108 14.93 8.65 -5.04
CA SER A 108 15.13 7.62 -4.02
C SER A 108 14.78 6.23 -4.55
N PHE A 109 13.65 6.08 -5.26
CA PHE A 109 13.28 4.82 -5.91
C PHE A 109 14.30 4.40 -6.97
N THR A 110 14.72 5.33 -7.83
CA THR A 110 15.66 5.03 -8.92
C THR A 110 17.03 4.64 -8.38
N SER A 111 17.56 5.38 -7.40
CA SER A 111 18.84 5.08 -6.75
C SER A 111 18.80 3.76 -6.00
N ALA A 112 17.73 3.49 -5.23
CA ALA A 112 17.59 2.21 -4.54
C ALA A 112 17.48 1.03 -5.51
N ALA A 113 16.74 1.18 -6.61
CA ALA A 113 16.66 0.15 -7.65
C ALA A 113 18.05 -0.14 -8.25
N ALA A 114 18.80 0.90 -8.60
CA ALA A 114 20.15 0.78 -9.13
C ALA A 114 21.10 0.08 -8.13
N CYS A 115 21.03 0.43 -6.85
CA CYS A 115 21.79 -0.24 -5.78
C CYS A 115 21.41 -1.72 -5.64
N ALA A 116 20.13 -2.07 -5.86
CA ALA A 116 19.64 -3.43 -5.84
C ALA A 116 19.87 -4.20 -7.16
N GLY A 117 20.45 -3.57 -8.18
CA GLY A 117 20.82 -4.19 -9.45
C GLY A 117 19.69 -4.33 -10.46
N PHE A 118 18.66 -3.48 -10.39
CA PHE A 118 17.60 -3.42 -11.40
C PHE A 118 17.18 -1.96 -11.70
N GLU A 119 16.34 -1.80 -12.71
CA GLU A 119 15.84 -0.49 -13.14
C GLU A 119 14.32 -0.41 -13.01
N LEU A 120 13.83 0.81 -12.82
CA LEU A 120 12.41 1.15 -12.80
C LEU A 120 12.08 1.96 -14.06
N VAL A 121 11.05 1.55 -14.77
CA VAL A 121 10.48 2.28 -15.89
C VAL A 121 9.46 3.27 -15.34
N THR A 122 9.51 4.52 -15.80
CA THR A 122 8.46 5.51 -15.49
C THR A 122 7.30 5.31 -16.45
N MET A 123 6.11 5.13 -15.91
CA MET A 123 4.84 5.15 -16.63
C MET A 123 4.11 6.47 -16.35
N GLY A 124 3.46 7.00 -17.37
CA GLY A 124 2.57 8.15 -17.25
C GLY A 124 1.28 7.82 -16.47
N PRO A 125 0.52 8.84 -16.06
CA PRO A 125 -0.74 8.65 -15.34
C PRO A 125 -1.77 7.80 -16.11
N ASP A 126 -1.83 7.98 -17.43
CA ASP A 126 -2.79 7.32 -18.32
C ASP A 126 -2.36 5.89 -18.74
N GLU A 127 -1.11 5.49 -18.44
CA GLU A 127 -0.64 4.15 -18.78
C GLU A 127 -1.15 3.11 -17.77
N ASN A 128 -1.68 2.01 -18.31
CA ASN A 128 -2.29 0.94 -17.54
C ASN A 128 -1.27 -0.15 -17.20
N LEU A 129 -1.27 -0.59 -15.93
CA LEU A 129 -0.44 -1.70 -15.46
C LEU A 129 -0.71 -3.00 -16.24
N LEU A 130 -1.96 -3.25 -16.63
CA LEU A 130 -2.37 -4.47 -17.33
C LEU A 130 -1.75 -4.59 -18.73
N ASP A 131 -1.39 -3.46 -19.35
CA ASP A 131 -0.72 -3.45 -20.67
C ASP A 131 0.78 -3.78 -20.54
N MET A 132 1.34 -3.63 -19.34
CA MET A 132 2.78 -3.78 -19.08
C MET A 132 3.18 -5.18 -18.62
N VAL A 133 2.23 -5.93 -18.05
CA VAL A 133 2.49 -7.25 -17.47
C VAL A 133 1.27 -8.16 -17.57
N ASN A 134 1.52 -9.39 -18.01
CA ASN A 134 0.51 -10.43 -18.09
C ASN A 134 0.24 -11.05 -16.71
N GLU A 135 -0.94 -11.64 -16.56
CA GLU A 135 -1.26 -12.46 -15.39
C GLU A 135 -0.20 -13.55 -15.13
N GLY A 136 0.10 -13.81 -13.85
CA GLY A 136 1.10 -14.78 -13.43
C GLY A 136 2.55 -14.28 -13.51
N CYS A 137 2.82 -13.16 -14.19
CA CYS A 137 4.15 -12.55 -14.18
C CYS A 137 4.37 -11.71 -12.92
N PRO A 138 5.50 -11.88 -12.22
CA PRO A 138 5.80 -11.08 -11.04
C PRO A 138 6.22 -9.65 -11.43
N TYR A 139 5.87 -8.68 -10.59
CA TYR A 139 6.19 -7.26 -10.82
C TYR A 139 6.26 -6.47 -9.52
N PHE A 140 6.83 -5.28 -9.61
CA PHE A 140 6.70 -4.22 -8.63
C PHE A 140 6.20 -2.94 -9.31
N VAL A 141 5.28 -2.24 -8.67
CA VAL A 141 4.82 -0.92 -9.08
C VAL A 141 4.69 -0.01 -7.87
N ALA A 142 5.16 1.22 -7.99
CA ALA A 142 4.89 2.30 -7.04
C ALA A 142 4.24 3.46 -7.78
N GLU A 143 3.14 3.98 -7.26
CA GLU A 143 2.46 5.17 -7.77
C GLU A 143 2.79 6.36 -6.88
N LEU A 144 3.25 7.43 -7.52
CA LEU A 144 3.67 8.67 -6.87
C LEU A 144 2.49 9.66 -6.79
N PRO A 145 2.59 10.71 -5.95
CA PRO A 145 1.51 11.67 -5.75
C PRO A 145 1.11 12.47 -7.00
N ASP A 146 1.95 12.48 -8.04
CA ASP A 146 1.67 13.13 -9.33
C ASP A 146 0.94 12.20 -10.32
N GLY A 147 0.59 10.98 -9.90
CA GLY A 147 -0.05 9.95 -10.72
C GLY A 147 0.91 9.14 -11.59
N SER A 148 2.19 9.52 -11.65
CA SER A 148 3.20 8.73 -12.35
C SER A 148 3.48 7.42 -11.60
N LYS A 149 3.83 6.37 -12.34
CA LYS A 149 4.14 5.06 -11.77
C LYS A 149 5.57 4.67 -12.06
N LEU A 150 6.23 4.01 -11.12
CA LEU A 150 7.56 3.42 -11.27
C LEU A 150 7.40 1.90 -11.24
N PHE A 151 7.78 1.24 -12.34
CA PHE A 151 7.42 -0.14 -12.60
C PHE A 151 8.63 -1.00 -12.99
N THR A 152 8.64 -2.26 -12.58
CA THR A 152 9.60 -3.26 -13.10
C THR A 152 9.03 -4.66 -13.09
N ARG A 153 9.50 -5.47 -14.06
CA ARG A 153 9.31 -6.94 -14.12
C ARG A 153 10.58 -7.70 -13.77
N ASN A 154 11.69 -6.99 -13.50
CA ASN A 154 12.94 -7.63 -13.11
C ASN A 154 12.87 -8.05 -11.64
N MET A 155 12.27 -9.22 -11.42
CA MET A 155 11.98 -9.72 -10.07
C MET A 155 13.03 -10.72 -9.57
N LYS A 156 14.07 -11.01 -10.35
CA LYS A 156 15.11 -11.98 -9.97
C LYS A 156 15.94 -11.41 -8.82
N GLY A 157 15.83 -12.01 -7.64
CA GLY A 157 16.52 -11.51 -6.44
C GLY A 157 15.91 -10.22 -5.88
N PHE A 158 14.68 -9.87 -6.29
CA PHE A 158 14.03 -8.63 -5.87
C PHE A 158 13.89 -8.55 -4.34
N PRO A 159 14.31 -7.44 -3.69
CA PRO A 159 14.19 -7.27 -2.25
C PRO A 159 12.72 -7.27 -1.84
N LEU A 160 12.34 -8.13 -0.90
CA LEU A 160 10.95 -8.18 -0.45
C LEU A 160 10.54 -6.84 0.17
N GLN A 161 11.42 -6.19 0.93
CA GLN A 161 11.07 -4.92 1.57
C GLN A 161 11.32 -3.70 0.70
N PHE A 162 11.61 -3.83 -0.60
CA PHE A 162 12.03 -2.71 -1.46
C PHE A 162 11.17 -1.44 -1.32
N GLY A 163 9.84 -1.55 -1.41
CA GLY A 163 8.95 -0.40 -1.24
C GLY A 163 9.06 0.26 0.14
N ARG A 164 9.24 -0.55 1.20
CA ARG A 164 9.48 -0.05 2.56
C ARG A 164 10.87 0.55 2.70
N GLU A 165 11.91 -0.11 2.18
CA GLU A 165 13.31 0.36 2.18
C GLU A 165 13.43 1.78 1.61
N VAL A 166 12.78 2.02 0.47
CA VAL A 166 12.78 3.34 -0.15
C VAL A 166 12.04 4.36 0.73
N LEU A 167 10.85 4.03 1.21
CA LEU A 167 10.03 4.98 1.96
C LEU A 167 10.56 5.26 3.36
N SER A 168 11.25 4.32 4.01
CA SER A 168 11.87 4.52 5.31
C SER A 168 13.16 5.35 5.27
N SER A 169 13.73 5.57 4.08
CA SER A 169 14.99 6.30 3.92
C SER A 169 14.89 7.74 4.47
N THR A 170 16.02 8.30 4.88
CA THR A 170 16.13 9.67 5.42
C THR A 170 15.49 10.76 4.55
N PRO A 171 15.57 10.75 3.20
CA PRO A 171 14.90 11.76 2.39
C PRO A 171 13.37 11.72 2.44
N ILE A 172 12.76 10.65 2.95
CA ILE A 172 11.31 10.41 2.87
C ILE A 172 10.64 10.40 4.25
N LEU A 173 10.95 9.41 5.11
CA LEU A 173 10.36 9.26 6.45
C LEU A 173 11.39 9.25 7.58
N ASP A 174 12.67 9.03 7.28
CA ASP A 174 13.74 8.96 8.28
C ASP A 174 13.47 7.94 9.40
N CYS A 175 13.12 6.71 9.00
CA CYS A 175 12.77 5.61 9.90
C CYS A 175 13.33 4.25 9.43
N GLU A 176 14.62 4.22 9.07
CA GLU A 176 15.30 3.04 8.51
C GLU A 176 15.26 1.79 9.42
N ASP A 177 15.07 1.98 10.72
CA ASP A 177 14.85 0.91 11.70
C ASP A 177 13.55 0.12 11.44
N LYS A 178 12.59 0.72 10.71
CA LYS A 178 11.29 0.12 10.38
C LYS A 178 11.25 -0.62 9.04
N VAL A 179 12.39 -0.80 8.35
CA VAL A 179 12.46 -1.55 7.08
C VAL A 179 11.86 -2.96 7.24
N ASP A 180 12.37 -3.72 8.21
CA ASP A 180 11.77 -4.99 8.59
C ASP A 180 10.62 -4.74 9.54
N TRP A 181 9.39 -5.03 9.09
CA TRP A 181 8.19 -4.88 9.89
C TRP A 181 8.26 -5.67 11.20
N LYS A 182 9.02 -6.78 11.25
CA LYS A 182 9.23 -7.57 12.47
C LYS A 182 9.96 -6.80 13.56
N SER A 183 10.77 -5.82 13.17
CA SER A 183 11.53 -4.96 14.09
C SER A 183 10.70 -3.84 14.69
N CYS A 184 9.52 -3.54 14.13
CA CYS A 184 8.64 -2.46 14.59
C CYS A 184 7.20 -2.94 14.93
N VAL A 185 7.04 -4.23 15.26
CA VAL A 185 5.76 -4.77 15.74
C VAL A 185 5.37 -4.10 17.05
N LEU A 186 4.11 -3.67 17.12
CA LEU A 186 3.53 -3.00 18.28
C LEU A 186 2.74 -4.00 19.12
N SER A 187 2.47 -3.65 20.38
CA SER A 187 1.52 -4.43 21.18
C SER A 187 0.11 -4.30 20.60
N LYS A 188 -0.75 -5.29 20.83
CA LYS A 188 -2.14 -5.28 20.35
C LYS A 188 -2.91 -4.05 20.83
N GLU A 189 -2.64 -3.58 22.05
CA GLU A 189 -3.24 -2.39 22.62
C GLU A 189 -2.85 -1.15 21.82
N LYS A 190 -1.56 -1.02 21.48
CA LYS A 190 -1.07 0.13 20.70
C LYS A 190 -1.55 0.08 19.26
N GLU A 191 -1.58 -1.10 18.65
CA GLU A 191 -2.20 -1.31 17.33
C GLU A 191 -3.66 -0.87 17.33
N THR A 192 -4.42 -1.27 18.37
CA THR A 192 -5.84 -0.90 18.51
C THR A 192 -6.03 0.61 18.66
N GLU A 193 -5.18 1.27 19.45
CA GLU A 193 -5.20 2.73 19.61
C GLU A 193 -4.95 3.45 18.26
N LEU A 194 -3.91 3.03 17.53
CA LEU A 194 -3.57 3.61 16.24
C LEU A 194 -4.66 3.38 15.19
N VAL A 195 -5.22 2.17 15.13
CA VAL A 195 -6.31 1.85 14.19
C VAL A 195 -7.57 2.65 14.52
N ASN A 196 -7.91 2.82 15.79
CA ASN A 196 -9.07 3.64 16.18
C ASN A 196 -8.88 5.11 15.81
N LYS A 197 -7.67 5.65 15.97
CA LYS A 197 -7.33 6.99 15.48
C LYS A 197 -7.44 7.07 13.96
N LEU A 198 -6.87 6.11 13.24
CA LEU A 198 -6.92 6.05 11.78
C LEU A 198 -8.37 5.96 11.26
N LYS A 199 -9.23 5.17 11.92
CA LYS A 199 -10.67 5.13 11.63
C LYS A 199 -11.35 6.48 11.81
N ALA A 200 -11.05 7.18 12.90
CA ALA A 200 -11.63 8.49 13.17
C ALA A 200 -11.19 9.52 12.11
N ASP A 201 -9.91 9.49 11.72
CA ASP A 201 -9.34 10.37 10.69
C ASP A 201 -9.87 10.04 9.29
N PHE A 202 -10.13 8.76 8.99
CA PHE A 202 -10.65 8.28 7.71
C PHE A 202 -12.16 8.47 7.56
N LYS A 203 -12.92 8.49 8.66
CA LYS A 203 -14.39 8.57 8.66
C LYS A 203 -15.00 9.61 7.70
N PRO A 204 -14.47 10.85 7.56
CA PRO A 204 -15.03 11.83 6.64
C PRO A 204 -14.84 11.50 5.14
N PHE A 205 -14.00 10.53 4.83
CA PHE A 205 -13.62 10.10 3.48
C PHE A 205 -14.06 8.66 3.19
N ASP A 206 -14.64 7.99 4.18
CA ASP A 206 -15.02 6.59 4.08
C ASP A 206 -16.24 6.42 3.17
N PHE A 207 -16.00 5.89 1.96
CA PHE A 207 -17.04 5.58 0.99
C PHE A 207 -17.71 4.23 1.24
N THR A 208 -17.23 3.45 2.22
CA THR A 208 -17.73 2.11 2.54
C THR A 208 -18.73 2.09 3.68
N ALA A 209 -18.82 3.18 4.44
CA ALA A 209 -19.93 3.39 5.34
C ALA A 209 -21.19 3.57 4.47
N ASP A 210 -22.12 2.62 4.53
CA ASP A 210 -23.47 2.83 4.00
C ASP A 210 -24.02 4.15 4.56
N ASP A 211 -24.73 4.92 3.74
CA ASP A 211 -25.50 6.10 4.16
C ASP A 211 -26.59 5.66 5.16
N ASP A 212 -26.22 5.31 6.40
CA ASP A 212 -27.14 5.16 7.54
C ASP A 212 -27.58 6.56 8.04
N SER A 213 -27.86 7.46 7.11
CA SER A 213 -28.49 8.75 7.36
C SER A 213 -29.76 8.87 6.52
N ASP A 214 -30.79 8.16 6.96
CA ASP A 214 -32.19 8.62 6.89
C ASP A 214 -32.71 8.80 8.32
#